data_AF-G8JVF2-F1
#
_entry.id   AF-G8JVF2-F1
#
_cell.length_a   1.000
_cell.length_b   1.000
_cell.length_c   1.000
_cell.angle_alpha   90.00
_cell.angle_beta   90.00
_cell.angle_gamma   90.00
#
_symmetry.space_group_name_H-M   'P 1'
#
loop_
_entity.id
_entity.type
_entity.pdbx_description
1 polymer ?
#
loop_
_entity_poly.entity_id
_entity_poly.type
_entity_poly.pdbx_seq_one_letter_code
_entity_poly.pdbx_strand_id
1 'polypeptide(L)'
;MNFPNEPKFQIEVDEREDTEWNDILRQRGIIPERPPSPSAQLEEALEEAIQKQHKNRLEDKSLSDLEELEDDEDQEFLEYYKRKRMAELRQQQVKAKFGEVFHVDKPEYNKEITECSNSSITKGTCSDSIDNEDSESEGVYVFVHLKSEGKLQSRLLSSLFQQVAPKFPQIKFVEILANRAIENYPEANTPTLLVYYKGDVIKNIVTLVELGGNSTTLGDLEKLMVSLGAVDNKDSRLLMNEDDEDARGERHFRYTNNSTIRSGVADKFRVGLGNANGDNDDFFD
;
A
#
# COMPACT_ATOMS: atom_id res chain seq x y z
N MET A 1 52.40 -71.60 9.08
CA MET A 1 53.09 -70.32 8.80
C MET A 1 52.19 -69.21 9.32
N ASN A 2 52.54 -68.63 10.47
CA ASN A 2 51.85 -67.47 11.03
C ASN A 2 52.37 -66.23 10.28
N PHE A 3 51.49 -65.54 9.56
CA PHE A 3 51.80 -64.19 9.08
C PHE A 3 51.82 -63.26 10.30
N PRO A 4 52.92 -62.53 10.54
CA PRO A 4 52.97 -61.57 11.64
C PRO A 4 51.94 -60.46 11.35
N ASN A 5 51.10 -60.22 12.34
CA ASN A 5 50.06 -59.19 12.34
C ASN A 5 50.68 -57.85 11.95
N GLU A 6 50.23 -57.25 10.85
CA GLU A 6 50.67 -55.93 10.41
C GLU A 6 50.49 -54.91 11.54
N PRO A 7 51.46 -53.99 11.76
CA PRO A 7 51.28 -52.96 12.77
C PRO A 7 50.09 -52.10 12.36
N LYS A 8 49.04 -52.08 13.19
CA LYS A 8 47.91 -51.17 13.02
C LYS A 8 48.45 -49.75 13.18
N PHE A 9 48.70 -49.07 12.08
CA PHE A 9 48.99 -47.64 12.08
C PHE A 9 47.73 -46.92 12.59
N GLN A 10 47.84 -46.27 13.74
CA GLN A 10 46.82 -45.33 14.20
C GLN A 10 46.95 -44.09 13.32
N ILE A 11 46.07 -43.97 12.34
CA ILE A 11 45.92 -42.76 11.53
C ILE A 11 45.16 -41.79 12.43
N GLU A 12 45.86 -40.78 12.94
CA GLU A 12 45.23 -39.66 13.62
C GLU A 12 44.47 -38.85 12.57
N VAL A 13 43.15 -38.99 12.52
CA VAL A 13 42.29 -38.21 11.63
C VAL A 13 41.94 -36.93 12.35
N ASP A 14 42.42 -35.79 11.86
CA ASP A 14 42.00 -34.50 12.38
C ASP A 14 40.55 -34.24 11.93
N GLU A 15 39.64 -34.24 12.89
CA GLU A 15 38.18 -34.10 12.69
C GLU A 15 37.79 -32.75 12.04
N ARG A 16 38.72 -31.79 11.98
CA ARG A 16 38.52 -30.45 11.43
C ARG A 16 38.99 -30.27 9.99
N GLU A 17 39.69 -31.25 9.41
CA GLU A 17 40.16 -31.14 8.03
C GLU A 17 39.06 -31.48 7.00
N ASP A 18 39.02 -30.72 5.91
CA ASP A 18 37.98 -30.81 4.86
C ASP A 18 38.51 -31.60 3.66
N THR A 19 38.76 -32.89 3.88
CA THR A 19 39.15 -33.80 2.80
C THR A 19 37.95 -34.65 2.37
N GLU A 20 37.91 -35.03 1.09
CA GLU A 20 36.88 -35.94 0.54
C GLU A 20 36.78 -37.25 1.36
N TRP A 21 37.88 -37.67 1.99
CA TRP A 21 37.92 -38.80 2.90
C TRP A 21 37.18 -38.56 4.21
N ASN A 22 37.27 -37.36 4.80
CA ASN A 22 36.57 -37.02 6.04
C ASN A 22 35.05 -36.94 5.84
N ASP A 23 34.56 -36.48 4.69
CA ASP A 23 33.12 -36.45 4.38
C ASP A 23 32.54 -37.86 4.18
N ILE A 24 33.29 -38.76 3.55
CA ILE A 24 32.91 -40.18 3.44
C ILE A 24 32.87 -40.83 4.84
N LEU A 25 33.81 -40.49 5.74
CA LEU A 25 33.84 -40.98 7.11
C LEU A 25 32.70 -40.43 7.99
N ARG A 26 32.25 -39.18 7.76
CA ARG A 26 31.03 -38.61 8.35
C ARG A 26 29.78 -39.34 7.87
N GLN A 27 29.66 -39.55 6.56
CA GLN A 27 28.54 -40.28 5.94
C GLN A 27 28.45 -41.74 6.42
N ARG A 28 29.60 -42.35 6.75
CA ARG A 28 29.66 -43.72 7.30
C ARG A 28 29.45 -43.78 8.83
N GLY A 29 29.25 -42.64 9.50
CA GLY A 29 28.98 -42.54 10.93
C GLY A 29 30.20 -42.80 11.83
N ILE A 30 31.41 -42.72 11.29
CA ILE A 30 32.67 -42.93 12.02
C ILE A 30 33.13 -41.63 12.69
N ILE A 31 32.79 -40.47 12.10
CA ILE A 31 33.05 -39.12 12.63
C ILE A 31 31.71 -38.37 12.73
N PRO A 32 31.46 -37.56 13.77
CA PRO A 32 30.22 -36.77 13.88
C PRO A 32 29.99 -35.86 12.66
N GLU A 33 28.72 -35.71 12.25
CA GLU A 33 28.33 -34.77 11.20
C GLU A 33 28.65 -33.32 11.62
N ARG A 34 29.05 -32.51 10.65
CA ARG A 34 29.43 -31.11 10.91
C ARG A 34 28.16 -30.29 11.15
N PRO A 35 28.15 -29.35 12.11
CA PRO A 35 27.08 -28.37 12.17
C PRO A 35 26.97 -27.64 10.82
N PRO A 36 25.75 -27.37 10.32
CA PRO A 36 25.56 -26.65 9.06
C PRO A 36 26.34 -25.33 9.10
N SER A 37 26.99 -24.99 7.99
CA SER A 37 27.82 -23.79 7.93
C SER A 37 26.94 -22.54 8.12
N PRO A 38 27.37 -21.58 8.95
CA PRO A 38 26.66 -20.30 9.12
C PRO A 38 26.46 -19.53 7.81
N SER A 39 27.24 -19.87 6.77
CA SER A 39 27.21 -19.26 5.45
C SER A 39 25.92 -19.54 4.67
N ALA A 40 25.35 -20.75 4.76
CA ALA A 40 24.11 -21.08 4.04
C ALA A 40 22.90 -20.33 4.60
N GLN A 41 22.85 -20.18 5.93
CA GLN A 41 21.83 -19.36 6.60
C GLN A 41 22.03 -17.86 6.31
N LEU A 42 23.28 -17.42 6.09
CA LEU A 42 23.59 -16.05 5.72
C LEU A 42 23.21 -15.73 4.27
N GLU A 43 23.38 -16.69 3.36
CA GLU A 43 23.05 -16.57 1.94
C GLU A 43 21.53 -16.54 1.73
N GLU A 44 20.79 -17.44 2.38
CA GLU A 44 19.32 -17.42 2.39
C GLU A 44 18.77 -16.12 3.00
N ALA A 45 19.34 -15.66 4.12
CA ALA A 45 18.94 -14.39 4.72
C ALA A 45 19.28 -13.18 3.83
N LEU A 46 20.36 -13.24 3.05
CA LEU A 46 20.75 -12.19 2.12
C LEU A 46 19.80 -12.15 0.91
N GLU A 47 19.44 -13.32 0.36
CA GLU A 47 18.45 -13.42 -0.73
C GLU A 47 17.07 -12.96 -0.27
N GLU A 48 16.62 -13.35 0.93
CA GLU A 48 15.39 -12.85 1.52
C GLU A 48 15.44 -11.32 1.74
N ALA A 49 16.59 -10.78 2.16
CA ALA A 49 16.78 -9.35 2.31
C ALA A 49 16.70 -8.61 0.97
N ILE A 50 17.30 -9.16 -0.09
CA ILE A 50 17.22 -8.63 -1.45
C ILE A 50 15.78 -8.68 -1.96
N GLN A 51 15.08 -9.81 -1.81
CA GLN A 51 13.68 -9.94 -2.20
C GLN A 51 12.77 -8.99 -1.42
N LYS A 52 13.02 -8.80 -0.12
CA LYS A 52 12.27 -7.87 0.73
C LYS A 52 12.56 -6.43 0.34
N GLN A 53 13.81 -6.12 -0.03
CA GLN A 53 14.19 -4.82 -0.55
C GLN A 53 13.51 -4.56 -1.91
N HIS A 54 13.44 -5.55 -2.80
CA HIS A 54 12.73 -5.44 -4.08
C HIS A 54 11.22 -5.25 -3.88
N LYS A 55 10.60 -6.00 -2.96
CA LYS A 55 9.18 -5.83 -2.60
C LYS A 55 8.90 -4.43 -2.05
N ASN A 56 9.67 -3.98 -1.07
CA ASN A 56 9.52 -2.63 -0.51
C ASN A 56 9.75 -1.54 -1.57
N ARG A 57 10.71 -1.73 -2.49
CA ARG A 57 11.00 -0.78 -3.57
C ARG A 57 9.87 -0.66 -4.59
N LEU A 58 9.07 -1.71 -4.75
CA LEU A 58 8.04 -1.80 -5.79
C LEU A 58 6.63 -1.48 -5.28
N GLU A 59 6.37 -1.74 -3.99
CA GLU A 59 5.08 -1.47 -3.33
C GLU A 59 4.65 0.01 -3.37
N ASP A 60 5.61 0.93 -3.47
CA ASP A 60 5.34 2.38 -3.49
C ASP A 60 5.39 2.99 -4.90
N LYS A 61 5.56 2.17 -5.95
CA LYS A 61 5.73 2.64 -7.33
C LYS A 61 4.44 2.52 -8.14
N SER A 62 4.17 3.54 -8.96
CA SER A 62 3.05 3.58 -9.88
C SER A 62 3.31 2.73 -11.13
N LEU A 63 2.27 2.44 -11.91
CA LEU A 63 2.41 1.69 -13.18
C LEU A 63 3.39 2.35 -14.15
N SER A 64 3.48 3.69 -14.12
CA SER A 64 4.40 4.46 -14.95
C SER A 64 5.84 4.30 -14.48
N ASP A 65 6.08 4.32 -13.17
CA ASP A 65 7.42 4.17 -12.58
C ASP A 65 8.00 2.76 -12.80
N LEU A 66 7.13 1.77 -12.98
CA LEU A 66 7.54 0.41 -13.31
C LEU A 66 8.05 0.26 -14.74
N GLU A 67 7.51 1.03 -15.68
CA GLU A 67 7.94 1.02 -17.08
C GLU A 67 9.35 1.62 -17.21
N GLU A 68 9.72 2.57 -16.34
CA GLU A 68 11.05 3.17 -16.31
C GLU A 68 12.13 2.24 -15.72
N LEU A 69 11.74 1.19 -14.99
CA LEU A 69 12.64 0.19 -14.41
C LEU A 69 12.79 -1.06 -15.28
N GLU A 70 12.22 -1.05 -16.48
CA GLU A 70 12.32 -2.13 -17.46
C GLU A 70 13.79 -2.40 -17.88
N ASP A 71 14.67 -1.42 -17.74
CA ASP A 71 16.11 -1.54 -18.06
C ASP A 71 16.96 -2.20 -16.94
N ASP A 72 16.49 -2.22 -15.69
CA ASP A 72 17.28 -2.62 -14.51
C ASP A 72 16.90 -4.00 -13.90
N GLU A 73 15.74 -4.56 -14.24
CA GLU A 73 15.18 -5.77 -13.61
C GLU A 73 14.88 -6.91 -14.60
N ASP A 74 14.86 -8.15 -14.10
CA ASP A 74 14.56 -9.33 -14.91
C ASP A 74 13.13 -9.29 -15.49
N GLN A 75 13.00 -9.52 -16.80
CA GLN A 75 11.74 -9.52 -17.55
C GLN A 75 10.62 -10.35 -16.88
N GLU A 76 10.96 -11.52 -16.32
CA GLU A 76 10.00 -12.44 -15.70
C GLU A 76 9.43 -11.90 -14.37
N PHE A 77 10.23 -11.14 -13.60
CA PHE A 77 9.80 -10.50 -12.36
C PHE A 77 8.88 -9.30 -12.63
N LEU A 78 9.22 -8.51 -13.66
CA LEU A 78 8.41 -7.37 -14.09
C LEU A 78 7.04 -7.82 -14.63
N GLU A 79 7.01 -8.89 -15.43
CA GLU A 79 5.76 -9.49 -15.94
C GLU A 79 4.88 -10.04 -14.81
N TYR A 80 5.48 -10.70 -13.81
CA TYR A 80 4.76 -11.17 -12.63
C TYR A 80 4.09 -10.00 -11.89
N TYR A 81 4.83 -8.93 -11.64
CA TYR A 81 4.30 -7.78 -10.90
C TYR A 81 3.26 -6.99 -11.71
N LYS A 82 3.49 -6.79 -13.01
CA LYS A 82 2.50 -6.18 -13.92
C LYS A 82 1.19 -6.97 -13.90
N ARG A 83 1.27 -8.30 -13.94
CA ARG A 83 0.10 -9.18 -13.81
C ARG A 83 -0.58 -9.05 -12.44
N LYS A 84 0.19 -8.98 -11.35
CA LYS A 84 -0.32 -8.77 -9.99
C LYS A 84 -1.08 -7.45 -9.87
N ARG A 85 -0.48 -6.35 -10.31
CA ARG A 85 -1.09 -5.00 -10.25
C ARG A 85 -2.32 -4.87 -11.15
N MET A 86 -2.29 -5.47 -12.35
CA MET A 86 -3.48 -5.55 -13.21
C MET A 86 -4.62 -6.34 -12.55
N ALA A 87 -4.30 -7.39 -11.78
CA ALA A 87 -5.31 -8.14 -11.03
C ALA A 87 -5.94 -7.30 -9.91
N GLU A 88 -5.13 -6.54 -9.16
CA GLU A 88 -5.60 -5.60 -8.13
C GLU A 88 -6.54 -4.52 -8.73
N LEU A 89 -6.16 -3.89 -9.84
CA LEU A 89 -7.00 -2.91 -10.54
C LEU A 89 -8.31 -3.52 -11.04
N ARG A 90 -8.27 -4.73 -11.61
CA ARG A 90 -9.48 -5.45 -12.03
C ARG A 90 -10.39 -5.74 -10.83
N GLN A 91 -9.83 -6.14 -9.69
CA GLN A 91 -10.63 -6.35 -8.48
C GLN A 91 -11.29 -5.06 -8.00
N GLN A 92 -10.58 -3.93 -8.02
CA GLN A 92 -11.15 -2.62 -7.67
C GLN A 92 -12.27 -2.22 -8.64
N GLN A 93 -12.11 -2.48 -9.95
CA GLN A 93 -13.15 -2.23 -10.95
C GLN A 93 -14.38 -3.14 -10.77
N VAL A 94 -14.20 -4.40 -10.38
CA VAL A 94 -15.32 -5.31 -10.07
C VAL A 94 -16.06 -4.85 -8.81
N LYS A 95 -15.35 -4.26 -7.83
CA LYS A 95 -15.96 -3.69 -6.62
C LYS A 95 -16.66 -2.34 -6.88
N ALA A 96 -16.27 -1.62 -7.93
CA ALA A 96 -16.83 -0.34 -8.35
C ALA A 96 -18.27 -0.49 -8.90
N LYS A 97 -19.26 -0.53 -7.99
CA LYS A 97 -20.68 -0.66 -8.32
C LYS A 97 -21.44 0.66 -8.26
N PHE A 98 -20.98 1.54 -7.40
CA PHE A 98 -21.56 2.84 -7.12
C PHE A 98 -20.75 3.90 -7.86
N GLY A 99 -20.95 5.18 -7.52
CA GLY A 99 -20.34 6.29 -8.25
C GLY A 99 -21.13 7.58 -8.14
N GLU A 100 -22.32 7.51 -7.56
CA GLU A 100 -23.20 8.65 -7.30
C GLU A 100 -23.78 8.60 -5.88
N VAL A 101 -24.43 9.70 -5.50
CA VAL A 101 -25.08 9.84 -4.20
C VAL A 101 -26.55 9.44 -4.32
N PHE A 102 -26.92 8.36 -3.64
CA PHE A 102 -28.30 7.83 -3.69
C PHE A 102 -29.19 8.52 -2.68
N HIS A 103 -30.36 8.94 -3.11
CA HIS A 103 -31.38 9.51 -2.24
C HIS A 103 -32.38 8.42 -1.88
N VAL A 104 -32.54 8.15 -0.59
CA VAL A 104 -33.33 7.01 -0.11
C VAL A 104 -34.41 7.51 0.85
N ASP A 105 -35.59 6.90 0.79
CA ASP A 105 -36.68 7.15 1.74
C ASP A 105 -36.74 6.08 2.84
N LYS A 106 -37.52 6.34 3.90
CA LYS A 106 -37.69 5.44 5.06
C LYS A 106 -37.99 3.96 4.70
N PRO A 107 -38.90 3.61 3.77
CA PRO A 107 -39.19 2.20 3.48
C PRO A 107 -38.04 1.46 2.80
N GLU A 108 -37.15 2.18 2.13
CA GLU A 108 -36.01 1.63 1.40
C GLU A 108 -34.75 1.53 2.28
N TYR A 109 -34.75 2.16 3.46
CA TYR A 109 -33.59 2.24 4.36
C TYR A 109 -32.95 0.88 4.64
N ASN A 110 -33.73 -0.11 5.08
CA ASN A 110 -33.20 -1.43 5.44
C ASN A 110 -32.56 -2.15 4.26
N LYS A 111 -33.20 -2.07 3.08
CA LYS A 111 -32.72 -2.73 1.87
C LYS A 111 -31.47 -2.04 1.31
N GLU A 112 -31.53 -0.71 1.17
CA GLU A 112 -30.48 0.06 0.52
C GLU A 112 -29.25 0.28 1.41
N ILE A 113 -29.39 0.18 2.73
CA ILE A 113 -28.30 0.39 3.68
C ILE A 113 -27.92 -0.93 4.36
N THR A 114 -28.79 -1.50 5.17
CA THR A 114 -28.49 -2.68 5.99
C THR A 114 -28.19 -3.91 5.13
N GLU A 115 -29.11 -4.31 4.25
CA GLU A 115 -28.93 -5.47 3.37
C GLU A 115 -27.82 -5.24 2.34
N CYS A 116 -27.70 -4.02 1.81
CA CYS A 116 -26.61 -3.67 0.89
C CYS A 116 -25.24 -3.82 1.55
N SER A 117 -25.10 -3.41 2.82
CA SER A 117 -23.85 -3.55 3.57
C SER A 117 -23.48 -5.00 3.89
N ASN A 118 -24.47 -5.89 4.01
CA ASN A 118 -24.30 -7.34 4.18
C ASN A 118 -23.84 -8.04 2.91
N SER A 119 -24.08 -7.45 1.74
CA SER A 119 -23.88 -8.15 0.47
C SER A 119 -22.40 -8.29 0.10
N SER A 120 -21.87 -9.50 0.30
CA SER A 120 -21.27 -10.20 -0.84
C SER A 120 -22.35 -10.25 -1.93
N ILE A 121 -22.02 -9.78 -3.12
CA ILE A 121 -22.88 -9.99 -4.30
C ILE A 121 -23.02 -11.50 -4.45
N THR A 122 -24.20 -12.03 -4.14
CA THR A 122 -24.99 -12.93 -5.00
C THR A 122 -26.09 -13.59 -4.18
N LYS A 123 -27.25 -12.95 -4.10
CA LYS A 123 -28.54 -13.65 -4.13
C LYS A 123 -29.32 -13.10 -5.32
N GLY A 124 -28.92 -13.50 -6.53
CA GLY A 124 -29.55 -12.93 -7.72
C GLY A 124 -29.23 -13.56 -9.07
N THR A 125 -28.07 -14.17 -9.30
CA THR A 125 -27.79 -14.92 -10.55
C THR A 125 -26.51 -15.74 -10.44
N CYS A 126 -26.62 -16.97 -9.94
CA CYS A 126 -25.99 -18.19 -10.43
C CYS A 126 -26.23 -19.30 -9.40
N SER A 127 -27.11 -20.23 -9.75
CA SER A 127 -26.99 -21.60 -9.26
C SER A 127 -25.61 -22.15 -9.67
N ASP A 128 -25.13 -23.12 -8.90
CA ASP A 128 -23.89 -23.87 -9.08
C ASP A 128 -22.63 -23.19 -8.54
N SER A 129 -22.37 -23.34 -7.24
CA SER A 129 -21.25 -24.16 -6.75
C SER A 129 -21.10 -24.11 -5.22
N ILE A 130 -21.29 -25.29 -4.62
CA ILE A 130 -20.54 -25.91 -3.53
C ILE A 130 -19.98 -24.96 -2.44
N ASP A 131 -20.67 -25.03 -1.30
CA ASP A 131 -20.23 -24.83 0.07
C ASP A 131 -18.70 -24.80 0.26
N ASN A 132 -18.15 -23.60 0.39
CA ASN A 132 -16.91 -23.35 1.12
C ASN A 132 -17.27 -22.36 2.24
N GLU A 133 -17.56 -22.89 3.43
CA GLU A 133 -18.09 -22.14 4.58
C GLU A 133 -17.09 -21.15 5.23
N ASP A 134 -15.84 -21.09 4.77
CA ASP A 134 -14.78 -20.24 5.36
C ASP A 134 -14.39 -19.00 4.54
N SER A 135 -15.09 -18.72 3.43
CA SER A 135 -14.88 -17.46 2.70
C SER A 135 -15.68 -16.34 3.36
N GLU A 136 -15.08 -15.61 4.30
CA GLU A 136 -15.67 -14.39 4.86
C GLU A 136 -16.13 -13.48 3.71
N SER A 137 -17.44 -13.32 3.58
CA SER A 137 -18.03 -12.43 2.58
C SER A 137 -17.55 -11.01 2.84
N GLU A 138 -16.87 -10.43 1.85
CA GLU A 138 -16.45 -9.04 1.91
C GLU A 138 -17.70 -8.14 1.88
N GLY A 139 -17.89 -7.35 2.94
CA GLY A 139 -19.01 -6.43 3.06
C GLY A 139 -18.79 -5.17 2.24
N VAL A 140 -19.88 -4.41 2.05
CA VAL A 140 -19.84 -3.09 1.40
C VAL A 140 -19.95 -2.02 2.47
N TYR A 141 -19.10 -1.00 2.41
CA TYR A 141 -19.24 0.19 3.24
C TYR A 141 -20.37 1.08 2.71
N VAL A 142 -21.30 1.44 3.58
CA VAL A 142 -22.41 2.35 3.27
C VAL A 142 -22.34 3.56 4.18
N PHE A 143 -22.12 4.74 3.60
CA PHE A 143 -22.07 6.02 4.28
C PHE A 143 -23.43 6.69 4.14
N VAL A 144 -24.12 6.90 5.26
CA VAL A 144 -25.46 7.46 5.31
C VAL A 144 -25.41 8.84 5.94
N HIS A 145 -25.77 9.85 5.16
CA HIS A 145 -25.91 11.22 5.62
C HIS A 145 -27.38 11.50 5.95
N LEU A 146 -27.69 11.64 7.24
CA LEU A 146 -28.97 12.14 7.71
C LEU A 146 -28.97 13.66 7.60
N LYS A 147 -29.63 14.16 6.56
CA LYS A 147 -29.60 15.57 6.18
C LYS A 147 -30.75 16.38 6.77
N SER A 148 -30.50 17.66 7.04
CA SER A 148 -31.52 18.67 7.31
C SER A 148 -31.32 19.85 6.36
N GLU A 149 -32.41 20.28 5.72
CA GLU A 149 -32.39 21.41 4.78
C GLU A 149 -32.10 22.75 5.48
N GLY A 150 -32.43 22.86 6.76
CA GLY A 150 -32.24 24.08 7.57
C GLY A 150 -30.79 24.37 7.96
N LYS A 151 -29.87 23.40 7.81
CA LYS A 151 -28.50 23.53 8.30
C LYS A 151 -27.45 23.62 7.19
N LEU A 152 -26.59 24.64 7.32
CA LEU A 152 -25.45 24.85 6.43
C LEU A 152 -24.46 23.67 6.43
N GLN A 153 -24.17 23.11 7.61
CA GLN A 153 -23.28 21.95 7.75
C GLN A 153 -23.78 20.74 6.97
N SER A 154 -25.10 20.53 6.91
CA SER A 154 -25.68 19.43 6.15
C SER A 154 -25.51 19.63 4.65
N ARG A 155 -25.74 20.86 4.16
CA ARG A 155 -25.48 21.22 2.75
C ARG A 155 -24.00 21.05 2.37
N LEU A 156 -23.08 21.38 3.28
CA LEU A 156 -21.65 21.17 3.09
C LEU A 156 -21.33 19.68 2.91
N LEU A 157 -21.81 18.82 3.82
CA LEU A 157 -21.58 17.38 3.73
C LEU A 157 -22.17 16.77 2.45
N SER A 158 -23.35 17.23 2.01
CA SER A 158 -23.94 16.84 0.73
C SER A 158 -23.03 17.18 -0.46
N SER A 159 -22.43 18.37 -0.47
CA SER A 159 -21.50 18.77 -1.53
C SER A 159 -20.22 17.93 -1.52
N LEU A 160 -19.71 17.57 -0.34
CA LEU A 160 -18.55 16.67 -0.21
C LEU A 160 -18.89 15.26 -0.70
N PHE A 161 -20.07 14.72 -0.36
CA PHE A 161 -20.52 13.40 -0.83
C PHE A 161 -20.58 13.33 -2.36
N GLN A 162 -21.06 14.39 -3.02
CA GLN A 162 -21.08 14.46 -4.48
C GLN A 162 -19.69 14.44 -5.11
N GLN A 163 -18.67 14.93 -4.42
CA GLN A 163 -17.28 14.90 -4.88
C GLN A 163 -16.60 13.54 -4.62
N VAL A 164 -16.89 12.90 -3.48
CA VAL A 164 -16.27 11.63 -3.07
C VAL A 164 -16.90 10.42 -3.75
N ALA A 165 -18.21 10.42 -3.99
CA ALA A 165 -18.92 9.30 -4.61
C ALA A 165 -18.31 8.82 -5.95
N PRO A 166 -17.98 9.71 -6.92
CA PRO A 166 -17.36 9.27 -8.18
C PRO A 166 -15.91 8.82 -7.99
N LYS A 167 -15.18 9.33 -6.98
CA LYS A 167 -13.81 8.89 -6.67
C LYS A 167 -13.78 7.46 -6.15
N PHE A 168 -14.73 7.08 -5.29
CA PHE A 168 -14.77 5.78 -4.62
C PHE A 168 -16.04 4.99 -4.95
N PRO A 169 -16.18 4.48 -6.18
CA PRO A 169 -17.34 3.73 -6.63
C PRO A 169 -17.53 2.39 -5.89
N GLN A 170 -16.54 1.93 -5.12
CA GLN A 170 -16.68 0.74 -4.29
C GLN A 170 -17.48 0.98 -3.00
N ILE A 171 -17.68 2.24 -2.61
CA ILE A 171 -18.40 2.65 -1.39
C ILE A 171 -19.75 3.24 -1.80
N LYS A 172 -20.79 2.91 -1.05
CA LYS A 172 -22.13 3.46 -1.30
C LYS A 172 -22.36 4.70 -0.45
N PHE A 173 -22.68 5.82 -1.10
CA PHE A 173 -23.08 7.06 -0.43
C PHE A 173 -24.58 7.26 -0.54
N VAL A 174 -25.23 7.46 0.61
CA VAL A 174 -26.68 7.57 0.72
C VAL A 174 -27.04 8.83 1.49
N GLU A 175 -28.07 9.53 1.03
CA GLU A 175 -28.69 10.65 1.72
C GLU A 175 -30.15 10.36 2.03
N ILE A 176 -30.55 10.72 3.25
CA ILE A 176 -31.94 10.65 3.69
C ILE A 176 -32.25 11.86 4.58
N LEU A 177 -33.44 12.44 4.46
CA LEU A 177 -33.88 13.49 5.36
C LEU A 177 -34.01 12.93 6.78
N ALA A 178 -33.39 13.58 7.77
CA ALA A 178 -33.34 13.10 9.15
C ALA A 178 -34.76 12.84 9.72
N ASN A 179 -35.69 13.75 9.45
CA ASN A 179 -37.09 13.64 9.87
C ASN A 179 -37.85 12.49 9.20
N ARG A 180 -37.42 12.05 8.01
CA ARG A 180 -37.99 10.89 7.31
C ARG A 180 -37.40 9.59 7.84
N ALA A 181 -36.10 9.56 8.12
CA ALA A 181 -35.43 8.38 8.66
C ALA A 181 -35.95 8.07 10.08
N ILE A 182 -35.95 9.08 10.95
CA ILE A 182 -36.29 8.96 12.36
C ILE A 182 -37.30 10.05 12.71
N GLU A 183 -38.44 9.64 13.25
CA GLU A 183 -39.49 10.58 13.67
C GLU A 183 -38.99 11.46 14.81
N ASN A 184 -39.21 12.78 14.70
CA ASN A 184 -38.79 13.79 15.66
C ASN A 184 -37.27 13.80 15.95
N TYR A 185 -36.43 13.46 14.96
CA TYR A 185 -34.98 13.58 15.12
C TYR A 185 -34.59 15.03 15.40
N PRO A 186 -33.81 15.32 16.47
CA PRO A 186 -33.47 16.68 16.82
C PRO A 186 -32.60 17.32 15.74
N GLU A 187 -33.05 18.43 15.19
CA GLU A 187 -32.32 19.14 14.13
C GLU A 187 -30.91 19.55 14.61
N ALA A 188 -30.74 19.85 15.91
CA ALA A 188 -29.46 20.14 16.54
C ALA A 188 -28.38 19.07 16.28
N ASN A 189 -28.77 17.81 16.11
CA ASN A 189 -27.84 16.69 15.87
C ASN A 189 -27.52 16.47 14.38
N THR A 190 -28.21 17.16 13.48
CA THR A 190 -27.93 17.09 12.04
C THR A 190 -26.78 18.05 11.65
N PRO A 191 -25.98 17.72 10.62
CA PRO A 191 -25.97 16.44 9.91
C PRO A 191 -25.44 15.31 10.80
N THR A 192 -25.94 14.09 10.59
CA THR A 192 -25.40 12.89 11.24
C THR A 192 -24.89 11.95 10.17
N LEU A 193 -23.67 11.45 10.35
CA LEU A 193 -23.04 10.50 9.45
C LEU A 193 -23.01 9.12 10.11
N LEU A 194 -23.70 8.16 9.51
CA LEU A 194 -23.66 6.76 9.93
C LEU A 194 -22.87 5.96 8.91
N VAL A 195 -21.98 5.09 9.38
CA VAL A 195 -21.23 4.17 8.53
C VAL A 195 -21.62 2.74 8.88
N TYR A 196 -22.16 2.05 7.89
CA TYR A 196 -22.53 0.64 7.97
C TYR A 196 -21.52 -0.24 7.24
N TYR A 197 -21.33 -1.45 7.76
CA TYR A 197 -20.53 -2.50 7.14
C TYR A 197 -21.01 -3.85 7.67
N LYS A 198 -21.20 -4.83 6.79
CA LYS A 198 -21.69 -6.17 7.15
C LYS A 198 -22.94 -6.15 8.04
N GLY A 199 -23.87 -5.22 7.77
CA GLY A 199 -25.15 -5.10 8.47
C GLY A 199 -25.10 -4.27 9.76
N ASP A 200 -23.91 -4.01 10.29
CA ASP A 200 -23.73 -3.31 11.56
C ASP A 200 -23.28 -1.86 11.36
N VAL A 201 -23.63 -1.00 12.32
CA VAL A 201 -23.14 0.38 12.38
C VAL A 201 -21.75 0.38 13.01
N ILE A 202 -20.71 0.63 12.20
CA ILE A 202 -19.34 0.77 12.71
C ILE A 202 -19.17 2.11 13.42
N LYS A 203 -19.67 3.18 12.78
CA LYS A 203 -19.40 4.56 13.23
C LYS A 203 -20.65 5.40 13.14
N ASN A 204 -20.88 6.18 14.19
CA ASN A 204 -21.92 7.19 14.25
C ASN A 204 -21.26 8.52 14.65
N ILE A 205 -21.29 9.49 13.75
CA ILE A 205 -20.76 10.84 13.98
C ILE A 205 -21.94 11.80 13.98
N VAL A 206 -22.23 12.33 15.17
CA VAL A 206 -23.29 13.32 15.36
C VAL A 206 -22.68 14.71 15.17
N THR A 207 -23.26 15.51 14.26
CA THR A 207 -22.71 16.79 13.78
C THR A 207 -21.35 16.65 13.10
N LEU A 208 -20.87 17.72 12.45
CA LEU A 208 -19.54 17.72 11.84
C LEU A 208 -18.41 18.03 12.82
N VAL A 209 -18.67 18.18 14.12
CA VAL A 209 -17.66 18.65 15.08
C VAL A 209 -16.41 17.75 15.10
N GLU A 210 -16.58 16.43 15.00
CA GLU A 210 -15.46 15.48 14.91
C GLU A 210 -14.64 15.61 13.62
N LEU A 211 -15.24 16.16 12.56
CA LEU A 211 -14.65 16.32 11.22
C LEU A 211 -14.23 17.77 10.91
N GLY A 212 -14.16 18.65 11.92
CA GLY A 212 -13.76 20.06 11.75
C GLY A 212 -14.92 21.05 11.67
N GLY A 213 -16.16 20.61 11.88
CA GLY A 213 -17.34 21.45 12.01
C GLY A 213 -17.69 22.17 10.71
N ASN A 214 -17.72 23.51 10.76
CA ASN A 214 -18.06 24.34 9.59
C ASN A 214 -16.99 24.36 8.51
N SER A 215 -15.76 23.94 8.85
CA SER A 215 -14.60 23.94 7.97
C SER A 215 -14.23 22.53 7.52
N THR A 216 -15.16 21.58 7.61
CA THR A 216 -14.92 20.19 7.16
C THR A 216 -14.51 20.19 5.69
N THR A 217 -13.36 19.59 5.39
CA THR A 217 -12.82 19.50 4.04
C THR A 217 -12.97 18.09 3.45
N LEU A 218 -12.68 17.95 2.15
CA LEU A 218 -12.65 16.64 1.48
C LEU A 218 -11.62 15.71 2.14
N GLY A 219 -10.46 16.25 2.50
CA GLY A 219 -9.39 15.49 3.15
C GLY A 219 -9.78 14.94 4.52
N ASP A 220 -10.66 15.60 5.26
CA ASP A 220 -11.14 15.09 6.56
C ASP A 220 -12.08 13.89 6.38
N LEU A 221 -12.91 13.92 5.32
CA LEU A 221 -13.78 12.80 4.96
C LEU A 221 -12.96 11.61 4.43
N GLU A 222 -11.94 11.86 3.61
CA GLU A 222 -11.02 10.82 3.13
C GLU A 222 -10.23 10.19 4.28
N LYS A 223 -9.73 10.97 5.24
CA LYS A 223 -9.08 10.46 6.46
C LYS A 223 -10.02 9.56 7.27
N LEU A 224 -11.30 9.94 7.39
CA LEU A 224 -12.30 9.11 8.06
C LEU A 224 -12.45 7.76 7.35
N MET A 225 -12.54 7.76 6.01
CA MET A 225 -12.67 6.54 5.22
C MET A 225 -11.46 5.60 5.38
N VAL A 226 -10.24 6.15 5.41
CA VAL A 226 -9.00 5.40 5.67
C VAL A 226 -9.00 4.86 7.11
N SER A 227 -9.40 5.67 8.10
CA SER A 227 -9.44 5.25 9.50
C SER A 227 -10.39 4.08 9.76
N LEU A 228 -11.45 3.98 8.97
CA LEU A 228 -12.45 2.91 9.04
C LEU A 228 -12.06 1.68 8.23
N GLY A 229 -10.99 1.73 7.44
CA GLY A 229 -10.57 0.65 6.54
C GLY A 229 -11.44 0.52 5.29
N ALA A 230 -12.20 1.57 4.92
CA ALA A 230 -13.03 1.58 3.72
C ALA A 230 -12.21 1.83 2.45
N VAL A 231 -11.09 2.54 2.58
CA VAL A 231 -10.12 2.82 1.52
C VAL A 231 -8.74 2.51 2.07
N ASP A 232 -7.88 1.94 1.23
CA ASP A 232 -6.48 1.72 1.59
C ASP A 232 -5.73 3.05 1.64
N ASN A 233 -4.82 3.21 2.60
CA ASN A 233 -4.05 4.44 2.75
C ASN A 233 -3.16 4.73 1.52
N LYS A 234 -2.81 3.68 0.76
CA LYS A 234 -1.98 3.77 -0.45
C LYS A 234 -2.77 4.06 -1.74
N ASP A 235 -4.08 4.30 -1.64
CA ASP A 235 -4.91 4.55 -2.81
C ASP A 235 -4.55 5.90 -3.46
N SER A 236 -4.18 5.89 -4.74
CA SER A 236 -3.75 7.09 -5.46
C SER A 236 -4.85 8.13 -5.66
N ARG A 237 -6.12 7.77 -5.39
CA ARG A 237 -7.28 8.68 -5.52
C ARG A 237 -7.48 9.59 -4.30
N LEU A 238 -6.75 9.34 -3.21
CA LEU A 238 -6.77 10.15 -2.00
C LEU A 238 -5.96 11.43 -2.21
N LEU A 239 -6.50 12.58 -1.80
CA LEU A 239 -5.83 13.87 -1.91
C LEU A 239 -4.46 13.87 -1.21
N MET A 240 -4.34 13.19 -0.08
CA MET A 240 -3.08 13.10 0.66
C MET A 240 -1.95 12.45 -0.16
N ASN A 241 -2.30 11.61 -1.13
CA ASN A 241 -1.35 10.93 -2.00
C ASN A 241 -1.12 11.71 -3.31
N GLU A 242 -2.13 12.46 -3.80
CA GLU A 242 -1.99 13.35 -4.96
C GLU A 242 -0.96 14.47 -4.69
N ASP A 243 -1.04 15.13 -3.53
CA ASP A 243 -0.10 16.18 -3.14
C ASP A 243 1.35 15.64 -3.00
N ASP A 244 1.50 14.39 -2.54
CA ASP A 244 2.80 13.74 -2.39
C ASP A 244 3.42 13.37 -3.75
N GLU A 245 2.62 12.89 -4.71
CA GLU A 245 3.05 12.58 -6.07
C GLU A 245 3.47 13.84 -6.84
N ASP A 246 2.70 14.94 -6.76
CA ASP A 246 3.08 16.21 -7.37
C ASP A 246 4.40 16.75 -6.79
N ALA A 247 4.58 16.68 -5.47
CA ALA A 247 5.83 17.06 -4.81
C ALA A 247 7.00 16.14 -5.19
N ARG A 248 6.76 14.84 -5.41
CA ARG A 248 7.77 13.88 -5.92
C ARG A 248 8.14 14.21 -7.36
N GLY A 249 7.17 14.46 -8.23
CA GLY A 249 7.38 14.89 -9.61
C GLY A 249 8.24 16.15 -9.69
N GLU A 250 7.91 17.19 -8.92
CA GLU A 250 8.72 18.40 -8.84
C GLU A 250 10.17 18.14 -8.40
N ARG A 251 10.37 17.26 -7.41
CA ARG A 251 11.72 16.87 -6.98
C ARG A 251 12.45 16.14 -8.10
N HIS A 252 11.80 15.21 -8.80
CA HIS A 252 12.38 14.48 -9.92
C HIS A 252 12.83 15.43 -11.04
N PHE A 253 11.97 16.37 -11.46
CA PHE A 253 12.33 17.38 -12.47
C PHE A 253 13.51 18.27 -12.06
N ARG A 254 13.68 18.57 -10.76
CA ARG A 254 14.84 19.32 -10.26
C ARG A 254 16.14 18.54 -10.37
N TYR A 255 16.12 17.21 -10.21
CA TYR A 255 17.33 16.38 -10.34
C TYR A 255 17.68 16.08 -11.79
N THR A 256 16.70 15.83 -12.65
CA THR A 256 16.93 15.54 -14.08
C THR A 256 17.48 16.77 -14.84
N ASN A 257 16.99 17.98 -14.53
CA ASN A 257 17.51 19.21 -15.15
C ASN A 257 18.87 19.68 -14.58
N ASN A 258 19.27 19.23 -13.38
CA ASN A 258 20.59 19.53 -12.81
C ASN A 258 21.68 18.50 -13.17
N SER A 259 21.35 17.46 -13.94
CA SER A 259 22.33 16.51 -14.49
C SER A 259 23.35 17.16 -15.46
N THR A 260 23.10 18.40 -15.89
CA THR A 260 24.04 19.19 -16.72
C THR A 260 25.12 19.94 -15.91
N ILE A 261 25.40 19.54 -14.65
CA ILE A 261 26.54 20.07 -13.89
C ILE A 261 27.83 19.35 -14.36
N ARG A 262 28.42 19.93 -15.41
CA ARG A 262 29.86 20.02 -15.73
C ARG A 262 30.76 18.96 -15.07
N SER A 263 31.21 17.99 -15.88
CA SER A 263 32.48 17.29 -15.65
C SER A 263 33.64 18.29 -15.70
N GLY A 264 33.95 18.88 -14.55
CA GLY A 264 35.05 19.82 -14.34
C GLY A 264 36.03 19.33 -13.29
N VAL A 265 36.36 18.04 -13.27
CA VAL A 265 37.43 17.48 -12.44
C VAL A 265 38.63 17.20 -13.34
N ALA A 266 39.28 18.28 -13.78
CA ALA A 266 40.57 18.20 -14.47
C ALA A 266 41.40 19.47 -14.24
N ASP A 267 41.49 20.01 -13.02
CA ASP A 267 42.60 20.92 -12.69
C ASP A 267 42.84 21.20 -11.19
N LYS A 268 42.97 20.16 -10.36
CA LYS A 268 43.42 20.33 -8.97
C LYS A 268 44.57 19.40 -8.62
N PHE A 269 45.61 19.43 -9.45
CA PHE A 269 46.95 18.93 -9.09
C PHE A 269 48.05 19.77 -9.77
N ARG A 270 48.17 21.05 -9.40
CA ARG A 270 49.41 21.81 -9.63
C ARG A 270 49.83 22.52 -8.35
N VAL A 271 50.78 21.86 -7.71
CA VAL A 271 51.64 22.37 -6.63
C VAL A 271 52.47 23.55 -7.17
N GLY A 272 52.39 24.68 -6.47
CA GLY A 272 53.44 25.69 -6.23
C GLY A 272 54.34 26.16 -7.38
N LEU A 273 54.21 27.46 -7.72
CA LEU A 273 55.23 28.44 -8.18
C LEU A 273 54.42 29.67 -8.64
N GLY A 274 54.34 30.79 -7.93
CA GLY A 274 55.41 31.79 -7.86
C GLY A 274 54.87 33.13 -8.42
N ASN A 275 54.59 34.05 -7.50
CA ASN A 275 54.44 35.53 -7.58
C ASN A 275 54.78 36.26 -8.91
N ALA A 276 53.90 37.17 -9.38
CA ALA A 276 54.19 38.61 -9.63
C ALA A 276 53.14 39.31 -10.54
N ASN A 277 52.75 40.52 -10.11
CA ASN A 277 52.09 41.63 -10.83
C ASN A 277 50.60 41.43 -11.19
N GLY A 278 49.68 42.36 -10.96
CA GLY A 278 49.76 43.80 -10.71
C GLY A 278 48.64 44.47 -11.50
N ASP A 279 47.85 45.29 -10.80
CA ASP A 279 46.99 46.38 -11.30
C ASP A 279 45.53 46.09 -11.73
N ASN A 280 44.67 46.64 -10.86
CA ASN A 280 43.57 47.58 -11.10
C ASN A 280 42.22 47.12 -11.70
N ASP A 281 41.22 47.35 -10.84
CA ASP A 281 40.03 48.18 -11.07
C ASP A 281 39.12 47.79 -12.24
N ASP A 282 37.90 47.31 -11.92
CA ASP A 282 36.75 48.21 -12.02
C ASP A 282 35.50 47.65 -11.34
N PHE A 283 34.83 48.61 -10.70
CA PHE A 283 33.74 48.53 -9.76
C PHE A 283 32.49 49.11 -10.45
N PHE A 284 31.43 48.30 -10.52
CA PHE A 284 30.06 48.60 -11.00
C PHE A 284 29.84 49.00 -12.47
N ASP A 285 29.08 48.18 -13.19
CA ASP A 285 27.69 48.50 -13.60
C ASP A 285 26.85 47.22 -13.72
#